data_AF-A0A1U9NEK1-F1
#
_entry.id   AF-A0A1U9NEK1-F1
#
_cell.length_a   1.000
_cell.length_b   1.000
_cell.length_c   1.000
_cell.angle_alpha   90.00
_cell.angle_beta   90.00
_cell.angle_gamma   90.00
#
_symmetry.space_group_name_H-M   'P 1'
#
loop_
_entity.id
_entity.type
_entity.pdbx_description
1 polymer ?
#
loop_
_entity_poly.entity_id
_entity_poly.type
_entity_poly.pdbx_seq_one_letter_code
_entity_poly.pdbx_strand_id
1 'polypeptide(L)' 'MDQEIRYAFRIDRDKETPCHISELKKGDVFYMVSQGAKSELLQATGEPFTEIVNHQLVWSISHEIYR' A
#
# COMPACT_ATOMS: atom_id res chain seq x y z
N MET A 1 21.57 -1.91 -2.59
CA MET A 1 20.25 -1.64 -3.19
C MET A 1 19.23 -2.19 -2.23
N ASP A 2 18.82 -1.38 -1.26
CA ASP A 2 17.68 -1.70 -0.41
C ASP A 2 16.43 -1.55 -1.28
N GLN A 3 15.95 -2.66 -1.85
CA GLN A 3 14.60 -2.69 -2.36
C GLN A 3 13.71 -2.44 -1.15
N GLU A 4 13.20 -1.22 -1.03
CA GLU A 4 12.23 -0.87 -0.02
C GLU A 4 10.97 -1.69 -0.35
N ILE A 5 10.86 -2.90 0.24
CA ILE A 5 9.70 -3.75 0.07
C ILE A 5 8.53 -2.99 0.69
N ARG A 6 7.71 -2.37 -0.14
CA ARG A 6 6.47 -1.72 0.30
C ARG A 6 5.39 -2.79 0.36
N TYR A 7 5.13 -3.26 1.57
CA TYR A 7 3.97 -4.11 1.87
C TYR A 7 2.88 -3.24 2.49
N ALA A 8 1.65 -3.75 2.42
CA ALA A 8 0.48 -3.12 3.02
C ALA A 8 -0.13 -4.06 4.07
N PHE A 9 -0.83 -3.49 5.04
CA PHE A 9 -1.79 -4.22 5.87
C PHE A 9 -3.19 -3.81 5.44
N ARG A 10 -3.89 -4.66 4.69
CA ARG A 10 -5.31 -4.44 4.38
C ARG A 10 -6.15 -4.65 5.62
N ILE A 11 -7.15 -3.82 5.81
CA ILE A 11 -8.11 -3.91 6.92
C ILE A 11 -9.34 -4.67 6.45
N ASP A 12 -9.48 -5.90 6.92
CA ASP A 12 -10.61 -6.78 6.64
C ASP A 12 -11.42 -7.00 7.92
N ARG A 13 -12.60 -6.36 8.04
CA ARG A 13 -13.48 -6.48 9.24
C ARG A 13 -12.71 -6.28 10.55
N ASP A 14 -12.02 -5.14 10.65
CA ASP A 14 -11.20 -4.73 11.81
C ASP A 14 -9.96 -5.59 12.09
N LYS A 15 -9.54 -6.43 11.13
CA LYS A 15 -8.28 -7.18 11.21
C LYS A 15 -7.28 -6.68 10.17
N GLU A 16 -6.04 -6.56 10.60
CA GLU A 16 -4.91 -6.29 9.72
C GLU A 16 -4.46 -7.59 9.04
N THR A 17 -4.59 -7.65 7.72
CA THR A 17 -4.10 -8.74 6.87
C THR A 17 -2.89 -8.23 6.08
N PRO A 18 -1.68 -8.78 6.28
CA PRO A 18 -0.53 -8.42 5.45
C PRO A 18 -0.79 -8.83 4.00
N CYS A 19 -0.54 -7.92 3.07
CA CYS A 19 -0.65 -8.18 1.64
C CYS A 19 0.39 -7.35 0.86
N HIS A 20 0.66 -7.76 -0.37
CA HIS A 20 1.42 -6.96 -1.29
C HIS A 20 0.55 -5.84 -1.89
N ILE A 21 1.14 -4.69 -2.26
CA ILE A 21 0.38 -3.56 -2.82
C ILE A 21 -0.39 -3.95 -4.09
N SER A 22 0.16 -4.86 -4.90
CA SER A 22 -0.51 -5.36 -6.11
C SER A 22 -1.80 -6.15 -5.85
N GLU A 23 -2.05 -6.56 -4.61
CA GLU A 23 -3.24 -7.33 -4.21
C GLU A 23 -4.37 -6.44 -3.69
N LEU A 24 -4.08 -5.16 -3.45
CA LEU A 24 -5.08 -4.18 -3.06
C LEU A 24 -6.03 -3.90 -4.22
N LYS A 25 -7.26 -3.54 -3.88
CA LYS A 25 -8.30 -3.16 -4.84
C LYS A 25 -8.84 -1.79 -4.49
N LYS A 26 -9.43 -1.11 -5.46
CA LYS A 26 -10.15 0.13 -5.19
C LYS A 26 -11.19 -0.08 -4.08
N GLY A 27 -11.16 0.79 -3.08
CA GLY A 27 -12.03 0.77 -1.91
C GLY A 27 -11.43 0.06 -0.70
N ASP A 28 -10.35 -0.73 -0.87
CA ASP A 28 -9.65 -1.35 0.25
C ASP A 28 -9.09 -0.27 1.19
N VAL A 29 -9.28 -0.49 2.48
CA VAL A 29 -8.69 0.33 3.55
C VAL A 29 -7.42 -0.37 4.02
N PHE A 30 -6.32 0.36 4.18
CA PHE A 30 -5.02 -0.25 4.47
C PHE A 30 -4.04 0.70 5.17
N TYR A 31 -3.01 0.13 5.78
CA TYR A 31 -1.79 0.84 6.17
C TYR A 31 -0.68 0.51 5.16
N MET A 32 0.03 1.53 4.67
CA MET A 32 1.31 1.32 4.00
C MET A 32 2.40 1.12 5.04
N VAL A 33 3.34 0.23 4.75
CA VAL A 33 4.51 0.03 5.59
C VAL A 33 5.78 0.32 4.82
N SER A 34 6.56 1.27 5.34
CA SER A 34 7.86 1.64 4.81
C SER A 34 8.87 1.67 5.96
N GLN A 35 10.00 0.98 5.79
CA GLN A 35 11.08 0.95 6.80
C GLN A 35 10.64 0.56 8.22
N GLY A 36 9.60 -0.30 8.33
CA GLY A 36 9.07 -0.75 9.61
C GLY A 36 8.09 0.21 10.29
N ALA A 37 7.75 1.34 9.66
CA ALA A 37 6.72 2.27 10.14
C ALA A 37 5.43 2.14 9.32
N LYS A 38 4.29 2.13 10.02
CA LYS A 38 2.96 2.21 9.40
C LYS A 38 2.60 3.66 9.09
N SER A 39 1.97 3.88 7.95
CA SER A 39 1.33 5.15 7.61
C SER A 39 0.11 5.41 8.51
N GLU A 40 -0.54 6.55 8.30
CA GLU A 40 -1.94 6.72 8.67
C GLU A 40 -2.86 5.77 7.90
N LEU A 41 -4.13 5.69 8.29
CA LEU A 41 -5.10 4.81 7.64
C LEU A 41 -5.47 5.38 6.28
N LEU A 42 -5.30 4.59 5.22
CA LEU A 42 -5.50 5.00 3.84
C LEU A 42 -6.64 4.22 3.20
N GLN A 43 -7.29 4.81 2.21
CA GLN A 43 -8.23 4.12 1.33
C GLN A 43 -7.74 4.16 -0.11
N ALA A 44 -7.75 3.00 -0.77
CA ALA A 44 -7.39 2.87 -2.17
C ALA A 44 -8.46 3.54 -3.04
N THR A 45 -8.06 4.53 -3.84
CA THR A 45 -8.96 5.27 -4.74
C THR A 45 -8.92 4.74 -6.17
N GLY A 46 -7.96 3.87 -6.48
CA GLY A 46 -7.79 3.22 -7.77
C GLY A 46 -7.21 1.81 -7.68
N GLU A 47 -6.77 1.28 -8.81
CA GLU A 47 -6.11 -0.02 -8.90
C GLU A 47 -4.59 0.11 -8.73
N PRO A 48 -3.90 -0.93 -8.23
CA PRO A 48 -2.45 -0.94 -8.16
C PRO A 48 -1.80 -0.80 -9.54
N PHE A 49 -0.67 -0.11 -9.59
CA PHE A 49 0.13 0.06 -10.80
C PHE A 49 1.62 0.02 -10.47
N THR A 50 2.44 -0.18 -11.49
CA THR A 50 3.90 -0.07 -11.36
C THR A 50 4.37 1.30 -11.84
N GLU A 51 5.29 1.92 -11.11
CA GLU A 51 5.96 3.15 -11.50
C GLU A 51 7.47 3.04 -11.33
N ILE A 52 8.22 3.93 -11.99
CA ILE A 52 9.67 3.99 -11.86
C ILE A 52 10.03 5.13 -10.91
N VAL A 53 10.56 4.79 -9.74
CA VAL A 53 11.05 5.75 -8.73
C VAL A 53 12.53 5.50 -8.53
N ASN A 54 13.37 6.54 -8.65
CA ASN A 54 14.83 6.44 -8.51
C ASN A 54 15.47 5.32 -9.34
N HIS A 55 15.02 5.13 -10.59
CA HIS A 55 15.46 4.05 -11.51
C HIS A 55 15.09 2.62 -11.06
N GLN A 56 14.14 2.46 -10.13
CA GLN A 56 13.62 1.16 -9.71
C GLN A 56 12.13 1.04 -10.03
N LEU A 57 11.71 -0.12 -10.54
CA LEU A 57 10.30 -0.44 -10.72
C LEU A 57 9.68 -0.78 -9.37
N VAL A 58 8.66 -0.03 -8.95
CA VAL A 58 7.98 -0.20 -7.66
C VAL A 58 6.47 -0.31 -7.87
N TRP A 59 5.80 -1.07 -6.99
CA TRP A 59 4.34 -1.11 -6.95
C TRP A 59 3.80 0.03 -6.09
N SER A 60 2.79 0.70 -6.62
CA SER A 60 2.09 1.82 -6.00
C SER A 60 0.59 1.69 -6.23
N ILE A 61 -0.17 2.46 -5.48
CA ILE A 61 -1.62 2.54 -5.61
C ILE A 61 -2.06 3.95 -5.26
N SER A 62 -3.02 4.50 -6.00
CA SER A 62 -3.63 5.79 -5.66
C SER A 62 -4.45 5.66 -4.39
N HIS A 63 -4.28 6.59 -3.45
CA HIS A 63 -4.91 6.52 -2.15
C HIS A 63 -5.17 7.91 -1.56
N GLU A 64 -6.07 7.96 -0.58
CA GLU A 64 -6.36 9.13 0.25
C GLU A 64 -6.44 8.75 1.72
N ILE A 65 -6.42 9.74 2.61
CA ILE A 65 -6.59 9.55 4.06
C ILE A 65 -8.01 9.06 4.33
N TYR A 66 -8.14 7.91 4.99
CA TYR A 66 -9.44 7.37 5.38
C TYR A 66 -10.02 8.20 6.55
N ARG A 67 -11.18 8.82 6.32
CA ARG A 67 -11.90 9.67 7.30
C ARG A 67 -13.16 9.01 7.81
#